data_AF-A0A5Y7EYT3-F1
#
_entry.id   AF-A0A5Y7EYT3-F1
#
_cell.length_a   1.000
_cell.length_b   1.000
_cell.length_c   1.000
_cell.angle_alpha   90.00
_cell.angle_beta   90.00
_cell.angle_gamma   90.00
#
_symmetry.space_group_name_H-M   'P 1'
#
loop_
_entity.id
_entity.type
_entity.pdbx_description
1 polymer ?
#
loop_
_entity_poly.entity_id
_entity_poly.type
_entity_poly.pdbx_seq_one_letter_code
_entity_poly.pdbx_strand_id
1 'polypeptide(L)'
;DHTRIIVTNRNNEFGLYQTYFCIGSNFIMEARECSDLCDLYEFYQKFKYKISCLEFNEDDYRKLLSFKHYPKNILDHGQTSYMLSDLFDLRDDNKERYDKFFEECINIIKSTLKDRENRRIERNGIN
;
A
#
# COMPACT_ATOMS: atom_id res chain seq x y z
N ASP A 1 -0.11 -11.33 5.23
CA ASP A 1 -0.86 -10.08 4.97
C ASP A 1 -0.69 -9.66 3.53
N HIS A 2 -1.80 -9.40 2.86
CA HIS A 2 -1.80 -8.99 1.47
C HIS A 2 -2.53 -7.66 1.38
N THR A 3 -1.90 -6.68 0.75
CA THR A 3 -2.52 -5.38 0.46
C THR A 3 -3.13 -5.43 -0.92
N ARG A 4 -4.32 -4.85 -1.06
CA ARG A 4 -5.09 -4.83 -2.30
C ARG A 4 -5.65 -3.44 -2.53
N ILE A 5 -5.69 -3.04 -3.79
CA ILE A 5 -6.36 -1.83 -4.20
C ILE A 5 -7.72 -2.24 -4.77
N ILE A 6 -8.78 -1.70 -4.18
CA ILE A 6 -10.13 -1.78 -4.73
C ILE A 6 -10.43 -0.45 -5.40
N VAL A 7 -10.88 -0.52 -6.64
CA VAL A 7 -11.30 0.63 -7.41
C VAL A 7 -12.81 0.58 -7.61
N THR A 8 -13.45 1.74 -7.49
CA THR A 8 -14.87 1.90 -7.78
C THR A 8 -15.01 2.87 -8.94
N ASN A 9 -15.80 2.50 -9.94
CA ASN A 9 -16.12 3.42 -11.04
C ASN A 9 -17.32 4.31 -10.67
N ARG A 10 -17.69 5.23 -11.59
CA ARG A 10 -18.83 6.14 -11.38
C ARG A 10 -20.19 5.44 -11.27
N ASN A 11 -20.28 4.17 -11.67
CA ASN A 11 -21.50 3.36 -11.62
C ASN A 11 -21.58 2.50 -10.34
N ASN A 12 -20.69 2.71 -9.35
CA ASN A 12 -20.55 1.86 -8.16
C ASN A 12 -20.20 0.39 -8.49
N GLU A 13 -19.52 0.17 -9.62
CA GLU A 13 -18.95 -1.14 -9.94
C GLU A 13 -17.56 -1.21 -9.32
N PHE A 14 -17.31 -2.31 -8.61
CA PHE A 14 -16.06 -2.55 -7.90
C PHE A 14 -15.16 -3.47 -8.71
N GLY A 15 -13.88 -3.13 -8.79
CA GLY A 15 -12.84 -3.96 -9.36
C GLY A 15 -11.66 -4.09 -8.41
N LEU A 16 -10.91 -5.19 -8.54
CA LEU A 16 -9.59 -5.32 -7.94
C LEU A 16 -8.54 -4.85 -8.93
N TYR A 17 -7.59 -4.07 -8.44
CA TYR A 17 -6.36 -3.82 -9.18
C TYR A 17 -5.60 -5.14 -9.34
N GLN A 18 -5.05 -5.39 -10.54
CA GLN A 18 -4.47 -6.69 -10.90
C GLN A 18 -3.20 -7.01 -10.09
N THR A 19 -2.49 -5.97 -9.64
CA THR A 19 -1.27 -6.15 -8.85
C THR A 19 -1.58 -6.55 -7.43
N TYR A 20 -1.00 -7.68 -7.03
CA TYR A 20 -0.99 -8.14 -5.66
C TYR A 20 0.21 -7.56 -4.94
N PHE A 21 -0.04 -6.76 -3.91
CA PHE A 21 1.02 -6.23 -3.09
C PHE A 21 1.16 -7.07 -1.84
N CYS A 22 2.29 -7.73 -1.69
CA CYS A 22 2.65 -8.41 -0.46
C CYS A 22 3.37 -7.37 0.41
N ILE A 23 2.63 -6.74 1.34
CA ILE A 23 3.20 -5.96 2.45
C ILE A 23 2.70 -6.57 3.76
N GLY A 24 3.60 -7.07 4.60
CA GLY A 24 3.27 -7.79 5.82
C GLY A 24 4.50 -8.29 6.55
N SER A 25 4.40 -8.36 7.87
CA SER A 25 5.49 -8.77 8.78
C SER A 25 5.83 -10.27 8.68
N ASN A 26 4.97 -11.05 8.02
CA ASN A 26 5.07 -12.50 7.93
C ASN A 26 5.98 -13.00 6.80
N PHE A 27 6.62 -12.13 6.02
CA PHE A 27 7.53 -12.53 4.95
C PHE A 27 8.70 -11.55 4.82
N ILE A 28 9.75 -12.00 4.14
CA ILE A 28 10.97 -11.22 3.91
C ILE A 28 10.69 -10.20 2.81
N MET A 29 10.91 -8.92 3.12
CA MET A 29 10.83 -7.83 2.14
C MET A 29 12.07 -7.89 1.23
N GLU A 30 11.99 -8.65 0.12
CA GLU A 30 13.05 -8.77 -0.87
C GLU A 30 12.86 -7.79 -2.04
N ALA A 31 13.70 -7.89 -3.08
CA ALA A 31 13.76 -6.92 -4.18
C ALA A 31 12.40 -6.64 -4.84
N ARG A 32 11.54 -7.65 -5.00
CA ARG A 32 10.21 -7.49 -5.60
C ARG A 32 9.26 -6.80 -4.63
N GLU A 33 9.18 -7.26 -3.39
CA GLU A 33 8.31 -6.72 -2.34
C GLU A 33 8.68 -5.27 -2.00
N CYS A 34 9.97 -4.94 -2.00
CA CYS A 34 10.47 -3.58 -1.87
C CYS A 34 9.99 -2.68 -3.02
N SER A 35 10.02 -3.19 -4.26
CA SER A 35 9.49 -2.45 -5.41
C SER A 35 7.97 -2.26 -5.31
N ASP A 36 7.25 -3.32 -4.96
CA ASP A 36 5.79 -3.32 -4.78
C ASP A 36 5.36 -2.32 -3.69
N LEU A 37 6.09 -2.26 -2.57
CA LEU A 37 5.89 -1.28 -1.51
C LEU A 37 6.06 0.17 -2.01
N CYS A 38 7.09 0.41 -2.83
CA CYS A 38 7.34 1.73 -3.38
C CYS A 38 6.30 2.14 -4.43
N ASP A 39 5.84 1.20 -5.25
CA ASP A 39 4.78 1.45 -6.24
C ASP A 39 3.45 1.75 -5.55
N LEU A 40 3.16 1.09 -4.42
CA LEU A 40 2.03 1.44 -3.55
C LEU A 40 2.16 2.82 -2.93
N TYR A 41 3.35 3.17 -2.44
CA TYR A 41 3.64 4.50 -1.92
C TYR A 41 3.41 5.58 -2.99
N GLU A 42 3.93 5.40 -4.20
CA GLU A 42 3.73 6.34 -5.32
C GLU A 42 2.26 6.44 -5.72
N PHE A 43 1.54 5.31 -5.75
CA PHE A 43 0.10 5.28 -5.98
C PHE A 43 -0.65 6.07 -4.90
N TYR A 44 -0.34 5.83 -3.63
CA TYR A 44 -0.95 6.55 -2.50
C TYR A 44 -0.72 8.05 -2.64
N GLN A 45 0.52 8.49 -2.83
CA GLN A 45 0.84 9.91 -2.94
C GLN A 45 0.11 10.58 -4.10
N LYS A 46 -0.06 9.89 -5.24
CA LYS A 46 -0.80 10.39 -6.40
C LYS A 46 -2.30 10.56 -6.14
N PHE A 47 -2.89 9.73 -5.28
CA PHE A 47 -4.34 9.67 -5.10
C PHE A 47 -4.81 9.96 -3.66
N LYS A 48 -3.95 10.42 -2.75
CA LYS A 48 -4.21 10.51 -1.31
C LYS A 48 -5.52 11.19 -0.89
N TYR A 49 -6.01 12.15 -1.67
CA TYR A 49 -7.29 12.84 -1.40
C TYR A 49 -8.53 12.15 -1.99
N LYS A 50 -8.37 10.98 -2.61
CA LYS A 50 -9.39 10.22 -3.32
C LYS A 50 -9.44 8.74 -2.92
N ILE A 51 -8.58 8.32 -2.00
CA ILE A 51 -8.48 6.95 -1.51
C ILE A 51 -8.69 6.92 -0.01
N SER A 52 -9.04 5.74 0.51
CA SER A 52 -9.12 5.48 1.93
C SER A 52 -8.26 4.26 2.25
N CYS A 53 -7.44 4.35 3.29
CA CYS A 53 -6.70 3.22 3.82
C CYS A 53 -7.62 2.47 4.79
N LEU A 54 -7.94 1.21 4.46
CA LEU A 54 -8.85 0.39 5.25
C LEU A 54 -8.16 -0.87 5.73
N GLU A 55 -8.48 -1.27 6.96
CA GLU A 55 -8.14 -2.56 7.53
C GLU A 55 -9.40 -3.39 7.79
N PHE A 56 -9.25 -4.71 7.64
CA PHE A 56 -10.32 -5.69 7.75
C PHE A 56 -9.86 -6.84 8.62
N ASN A 57 -10.82 -7.46 9.32
CA ASN A 57 -10.60 -8.79 9.88
C ASN A 57 -10.41 -9.81 8.74
N GLU A 58 -9.86 -10.98 9.09
CA GLU A 58 -9.55 -12.02 8.11
C GLU A 58 -10.78 -12.50 7.32
N ASP A 59 -11.92 -12.65 7.98
CA ASP A 59 -13.15 -13.14 7.35
C ASP A 59 -13.66 -12.16 6.28
N ASP A 60 -13.74 -10.87 6.60
CA ASP A 60 -14.19 -9.83 5.69
C ASP A 60 -13.19 -9.63 4.55
N TYR A 61 -11.89 -9.70 4.83
CA TYR A 61 -10.86 -9.68 3.80
C TYR A 61 -11.00 -10.87 2.83
N ARG A 62 -11.21 -12.09 3.33
CA ARG A 62 -11.45 -13.28 2.49
C ARG A 62 -12.72 -13.15 1.66
N LYS A 63 -13.81 -12.63 2.22
CA LYS A 63 -15.06 -12.37 1.47
C LYS A 63 -14.83 -11.37 0.35
N LEU A 64 -14.06 -10.31 0.61
CA LEU A 64 -13.73 -9.25 -0.35
C LEU A 64 -13.00 -9.82 -1.57
N LEU A 65 -12.07 -10.74 -1.34
CA LEU A 65 -11.30 -11.43 -2.38
C LEU A 65 -12.07 -12.54 -3.11
N SER A 66 -13.13 -13.07 -2.51
CA SER A 66 -13.86 -14.20 -3.08
C SER A 66 -14.67 -13.84 -4.34
N PHE A 67 -14.98 -12.55 -4.53
CA PHE A 67 -15.93 -12.05 -5.52
C PHE A 67 -17.36 -12.65 -5.44
N LYS A 68 -17.65 -13.41 -4.38
CA LYS A 68 -18.98 -14.02 -4.15
C LYS A 68 -19.94 -13.09 -3.40
N HIS A 69 -19.43 -11.97 -2.93
CA HIS A 69 -20.15 -10.98 -2.15
C HIS A 69 -20.03 -9.62 -2.82
N TYR A 70 -21.07 -8.79 -2.71
CA TYR A 70 -21.01 -7.42 -3.20
C TYR A 70 -20.00 -6.62 -2.36
N PRO A 71 -18.90 -6.10 -2.95
CA PRO A 71 -17.79 -5.55 -2.18
C PRO A 71 -18.17 -4.38 -1.28
N LYS A 72 -19.14 -3.56 -1.69
CA LYS A 72 -19.60 -2.41 -0.89
C LYS A 72 -20.00 -2.79 0.52
N ASN A 73 -20.77 -3.87 0.67
CA ASN A 73 -21.25 -4.31 1.99
C ASN A 73 -20.11 -4.69 2.93
N ILE A 74 -18.97 -5.10 2.37
CA ILE A 74 -17.78 -5.46 3.14
C ILE A 74 -16.96 -4.21 3.42
N LEU A 75 -16.78 -3.35 2.41
CA LEU A 75 -16.06 -2.07 2.54
C LEU A 75 -16.67 -1.15 3.60
N ASP A 76 -18.00 -1.14 3.72
CA ASP A 76 -18.72 -0.37 4.75
C ASP A 76 -18.40 -0.85 6.18
N HIS A 77 -17.84 -2.05 6.35
CA HIS A 77 -17.35 -2.56 7.64
C HIS A 77 -15.86 -2.25 7.89
N GLY A 78 -15.15 -1.73 6.88
CA GLY A 78 -13.72 -1.46 6.95
C GLY A 78 -13.41 -0.36 7.95
N GLN A 79 -12.39 -0.57 8.78
CA GLN A 79 -11.90 0.46 9.71
C GLN A 79 -10.78 1.26 9.05
N THR A 80 -10.63 2.53 9.41
CA THR A 80 -9.52 3.34 8.92
C THR A 80 -8.20 2.79 9.44
N SER A 81 -7.31 2.40 8.53
CA SER A 81 -5.97 1.96 8.91
C SER A 81 -5.03 3.16 9.02
N TYR A 82 -4.91 3.69 10.24
CA TYR A 82 -3.98 4.78 10.54
C TYR A 82 -2.53 4.39 10.29
N MET A 83 -2.18 3.12 10.50
CA MET A 83 -0.83 2.61 10.23
C MET A 83 -0.47 2.72 8.75
N LEU A 84 -1.36 2.32 7.83
CA LEU A 84 -1.11 2.46 6.39
C LEU A 84 -1.01 3.92 5.97
N SER A 85 -1.88 4.79 6.49
CA SER A 85 -1.81 6.23 6.22
C SER A 85 -0.49 6.82 6.70
N ASP A 86 -0.10 6.58 7.95
CA ASP A 86 1.15 7.06 8.52
C ASP A 86 2.38 6.51 7.78
N LEU A 87 2.32 5.24 7.34
CA LEU A 87 3.39 4.60 6.57
C LEU A 87 3.60 5.32 5.25
N PHE A 88 2.52 5.52 4.49
CA PHE A 88 2.64 6.14 3.17
C PHE A 88 2.81 7.66 3.24
N ASP A 89 2.46 8.31 4.34
CA ASP A 89 2.83 9.70 4.65
C ASP A 89 4.26 9.82 5.23
N LEU A 90 4.97 8.70 5.37
CA LEU A 90 6.36 8.62 5.88
C LEU A 90 6.52 9.26 7.27
N ARG A 91 5.51 9.13 8.12
CA ARG A 91 5.46 9.67 9.48
C ARG A 91 6.31 8.83 10.42
N ASP A 92 7.56 9.24 10.61
CA ASP A 92 8.49 8.57 11.53
C ASP A 92 8.30 8.93 13.01
N ASP A 93 7.49 9.94 13.32
CA ASP A 93 7.08 10.32 14.67
C ASP A 93 6.18 9.26 15.34
N ASN A 94 5.51 8.41 14.57
CA ASN A 94 4.65 7.34 15.07
C ASN A 94 5.34 5.97 15.16
N LYS A 95 6.67 5.91 14.99
CA LYS A 95 7.42 4.64 15.04
C LYS A 95 7.28 3.89 16.37
N GLU A 96 7.11 4.57 17.50
CA GLU A 96 6.92 3.87 18.79
C GLU A 96 5.52 3.26 18.93
N ARG A 97 4.55 3.75 18.15
CA ARG A 97 3.17 3.24 18.12
C ARG A 97 3.05 1.99 17.26
N TYR A 98 3.96 1.79 16.32
CA TYR A 98 3.94 0.71 15.36
C TYR A 98 5.17 -0.19 15.53
N ASP A 99 5.05 -1.47 15.18
CA ASP A 99 6.17 -2.41 15.36
C ASP A 99 7.33 -2.13 14.39
N LYS A 100 8.47 -2.80 14.63
CA LYS A 100 9.69 -2.73 13.82
C LYS A 100 9.46 -2.85 12.30
N PHE A 101 8.44 -3.62 11.90
CA PHE A 101 8.04 -3.76 10.49
C PHE A 101 7.70 -2.42 9.83
N PHE A 102 7.01 -1.53 10.54
CA PHE A 102 6.66 -0.19 10.03
C PHE A 102 7.92 0.64 9.72
N GLU A 103 8.88 0.63 10.65
CA GLU A 103 10.15 1.32 10.46
C GLU A 103 10.94 0.76 9.27
N GLU A 104 10.96 -0.57 9.14
CA GLU A 104 11.60 -1.24 8.00
C GLU A 104 10.97 -0.80 6.67
N CYS A 105 9.64 -0.75 6.57
CA CYS A 105 8.95 -0.25 5.38
C CYS A 105 9.29 1.22 5.07
N ILE A 106 9.32 2.11 6.06
CA ILE A 106 9.73 3.51 5.84
C ILE A 106 11.16 3.57 5.28
N ASN A 107 12.07 2.80 5.86
CA ASN A 107 13.47 2.77 5.43
C ASN A 107 13.60 2.25 3.98
N ILE A 108 12.87 1.19 3.63
CA ILE A 108 12.81 0.64 2.27
C ILE A 108 12.30 1.68 1.27
N ILE A 109 11.22 2.40 1.61
CA ILE A 109 10.68 3.44 0.72
C ILE A 109 11.73 4.54 0.52
N LYS A 110 12.31 5.06 1.61
CA LYS A 110 13.33 6.14 1.55
C LYS A 110 14.56 5.72 0.72
N SER A 111 15.08 4.50 0.91
CA SER A 111 16.25 4.01 0.16
C SER A 111 15.94 3.80 -1.32
N THR A 112 14.83 3.14 -1.64
CA THR A 112 14.45 2.83 -3.03
C THR A 112 14.15 4.10 -3.83
N LEU A 113 13.52 5.11 -3.23
CA LEU A 113 13.29 6.39 -3.89
C LEU A 113 14.61 7.11 -4.21
N LYS A 114 15.57 7.09 -3.27
CA LYS A 114 16.90 7.64 -3.50
C LYS A 114 17.61 6.93 -4.66
N ASP A 115 17.52 5.60 -4.73
CA ASP A 115 18.11 4.82 -5.82
C ASP A 115 17.41 5.05 -7.17
N ARG A 116 16.10 5.27 -7.19
CA ARG A 116 15.35 5.66 -8.38
C ARG A 116 15.79 7.05 -8.88
N GLU A 117 16.01 8.00 -7.97
CA GLU A 117 16.46 9.35 -8.30
C GLU A 117 17.89 9.37 -8.84
N ASN A 118 18.83 8.67 -8.18
CA ASN A 118 20.21 8.56 -8.65
C ASN A 118 20.28 8.01 -10.10
N ARG A 119 19.51 6.96 -10.39
CA ARG A 119 19.42 6.38 -11.74
C ARG A 119 18.82 7.34 -12.77
N ARG A 120 17.91 8.24 -12.37
CA ARG A 120 17.37 9.29 -13.26
C ARG A 120 18.42 10.35 -13.56
N ILE A 121 19.17 10.79 -12.55
CA ILE A 121 20.24 11.77 -12.71
C ILE A 121 21.34 11.23 -13.61
N GLU A 122 21.79 9.99 -13.39
CA GLU A 122 22.78 9.32 -14.25
C GLU A 122 22.32 9.25 -15.72
N ARG A 123 21.06 8.86 -15.96
CA ARG A 123 20.50 8.82 -17.33
C ARG A 123 20.41 10.19 -17.99
N ASN A 124 20.09 11.23 -17.23
CA ASN A 124 19.95 12.60 -17.74
C ASN A 124 21.29 13.31 -17.93
N GLY A 125 22.33 12.92 -17.19
CA GLY A 125 23.70 13.43 -17.34
C GLY A 125 24.50 12.80 -18.48
N ILE A 126 23.94 11.79 -19.15
CA ILE A 126 24.51 11.14 -20.35
C ILE A 126 23.98 11.79 -21.65
N ASN A 127 23.07 12.77 -21.57
CA ASN A 127 22.56 13.54 -22.72
C ASN A 127 23.31 14.87 -22.93
#